data_AF-A0A7V7D2U0-F1
#
_entry.id   AF-A0A7V7D2U0-F1
#
_cell.length_a   1.000
_cell.length_b   1.000
_cell.length_c   1.000
_cell.angle_alpha   90.00
_cell.angle_beta   90.00
_cell.angle_gamma   90.00
#
_symmetry.space_group_name_H-M   'P 1'
#
loop_
_entity.id
_entity.type
_entity.pdbx_description
1 polymer ?
#
loop_
_entity_poly.entity_id
_entity_poly.type
_entity_poly.pdbx_seq_one_letter_code
_entity_poly.pdbx_strand_id
1 'polypeptide(L)'
;MEFTKPYKVPPGEIDSRIQKFQTELIRNDIDGAFIVQRVDLFYFSGTAQNGFLYIPSEGAPLLFIKQYLPRARQESSITNIISIKSIKDIPGLIAHFLGGLPSVMGYELDVLPVNDFQFYKKLFKAKFHVDVSGLILKGRGVKSAWEIQQMEVTARMTARTFEYMRDVLRPGITEMEFAGLFEAFARTIGHGGSLRVRNYQTEGYPWHVLSGKTGGMPGLLDSPASGEGTSAAFPVGAGYKRLCTNEPIMVDLGSVLNGYHMDETRMFAIGSMP
;
A
#
# COMPACT_ATOMS: atom_id res chain seq x y z
N MET A 1 -19.60 -14.25 3.10
CA MET A 1 -19.54 -12.77 3.06
C MET A 1 -18.63 -12.23 4.19
N GLU A 2 -17.47 -12.84 4.45
CA GLU A 2 -16.54 -12.35 5.49
C GLU A 2 -15.74 -11.14 4.99
N PHE A 3 -15.29 -11.20 3.74
CA PHE A 3 -14.36 -10.24 3.14
C PHE A 3 -15.00 -8.93 2.65
N THR A 4 -16.34 -8.88 2.55
CA THR A 4 -17.09 -7.72 2.03
C THR A 4 -17.75 -6.89 3.12
N LYS A 5 -17.42 -7.13 4.39
CA LYS A 5 -17.93 -6.34 5.51
C LYS A 5 -17.38 -4.91 5.47
N PRO A 6 -18.15 -3.90 5.92
CA PRO A 6 -17.64 -2.55 6.09
C PRO A 6 -16.36 -2.55 6.93
N TYR A 7 -15.33 -1.88 6.43
CA TYR A 7 -14.02 -1.82 7.07
C TYR A 7 -13.77 -0.40 7.59
N LYS A 8 -13.32 -0.31 8.85
CA LYS A 8 -12.89 0.93 9.49
C LYS A 8 -11.75 0.62 10.47
N VAL A 9 -10.70 1.42 10.44
CA VAL A 9 -9.61 1.33 11.41
C VAL A 9 -10.13 1.75 12.79
N PRO A 10 -9.93 0.95 13.86
CA PRO A 10 -10.35 1.32 15.21
C PRO A 10 -9.70 2.63 15.67
N PRO A 11 -10.41 3.49 16.41
CA PRO A 11 -9.83 4.74 16.93
C PRO A 11 -8.55 4.52 17.75
N GLY A 12 -8.56 3.55 18.66
CA GLY A 12 -7.39 3.25 19.49
C GLY A 12 -6.17 2.74 18.70
N GLU A 13 -6.38 2.17 17.51
CA GLU A 13 -5.29 1.78 16.62
C GLU A 13 -4.66 3.02 15.97
N ILE A 14 -5.48 3.95 15.48
CA ILE A 14 -5.02 5.26 14.97
C ILE A 14 -4.27 6.04 16.05
N ASP A 15 -4.84 6.15 17.25
CA ASP A 15 -4.24 6.90 18.36
C ASP A 15 -2.87 6.30 18.77
N SER A 16 -2.79 4.98 18.90
CA SER A 16 -1.55 4.27 19.21
C SER A 16 -0.45 4.52 18.15
N ARG A 17 -0.80 4.48 16.86
CA ARG A 17 0.16 4.76 15.76
C ARG A 17 0.70 6.17 15.84
N ILE A 18 -0.19 7.16 16.07
CA ILE A 18 0.18 8.56 16.17
C ILE A 18 1.06 8.80 17.40
N GLN A 19 0.69 8.28 18.57
CA GLN A 19 1.48 8.43 19.80
C GLN A 19 2.89 7.84 19.67
N LYS A 20 3.01 6.65 19.05
CA LYS A 20 4.33 6.04 18.78
C LYS A 20 5.16 6.91 17.85
N PHE A 21 4.54 7.45 16.80
CA PHE A 21 5.24 8.32 15.85
C PHE A 21 5.64 9.65 16.49
N GLN A 22 4.76 10.28 17.27
CA GLN A 22 5.05 11.47 18.07
C GLN A 22 6.23 11.26 19.03
N THR A 23 6.28 10.11 19.69
CA THR A 23 7.42 9.73 20.54
C THR A 23 8.73 9.72 19.75
N GLU A 24 8.72 9.18 18.52
CA GLU A 24 9.91 9.19 17.66
C GLU A 24 10.24 10.60 17.15
N LEU A 25 9.25 11.45 16.87
CA LEU A 25 9.48 12.85 16.49
C LEU A 25 10.19 13.62 17.62
N ILE A 26 9.70 13.50 18.85
CA ILE A 26 10.30 14.13 20.05
C ILE A 26 11.74 13.66 20.24
N ARG A 27 12.00 12.34 20.14
CA ARG A 27 13.34 11.76 20.29
C ARG A 27 14.37 12.24 19.27
N ASN A 28 13.91 12.76 18.13
CA ASN A 28 14.76 13.23 17.03
C ASN A 28 14.71 14.76 16.84
N ASP A 29 14.17 15.50 17.83
CA ASP A 29 14.04 16.96 17.78
C ASP A 29 13.26 17.47 16.54
N ILE A 30 12.19 16.77 16.16
CA ILE A 30 11.34 17.11 15.03
C ILE A 30 10.00 17.64 15.55
N ASP A 31 9.63 18.87 15.19
CA ASP A 31 8.42 19.53 15.70
C ASP A 31 7.11 18.98 15.10
N GLY A 32 7.19 18.35 13.93
CA GLY A 32 6.06 17.70 13.30
C GLY A 32 6.42 17.07 11.96
N ALA A 33 5.47 16.36 11.36
CA ALA A 33 5.61 15.76 10.03
C ALA A 33 4.41 16.10 9.14
N PHE A 34 4.69 16.37 7.87
CA PHE A 34 3.69 16.56 6.83
C PHE A 34 3.60 15.31 5.95
N ILE A 35 2.55 14.53 6.16
CA ILE A 35 2.29 13.24 5.51
C ILE A 35 1.46 13.46 4.24
N VAL A 36 1.98 12.94 3.12
CA VAL A 36 1.45 13.18 1.77
C VAL A 36 1.16 11.86 1.06
N GLN A 37 2.00 10.84 1.27
CA GLN A 37 1.85 9.57 0.60
C GLN A 37 0.58 8.86 1.09
N ARG A 38 -0.11 8.22 0.14
CA ARG A 38 -1.48 7.71 0.32
C ARG A 38 -1.61 6.62 1.38
N VAL A 39 -0.61 5.73 1.47
CA VAL A 39 -0.58 4.59 2.38
C VAL A 39 -0.28 5.06 3.79
N ASP A 40 0.64 6.00 3.97
CA ASP A 40 0.98 6.55 5.28
C ASP A 40 -0.13 7.47 5.79
N LEU A 41 -0.78 8.24 4.90
CA LEU A 41 -2.02 8.95 5.20
C LEU A 41 -3.08 7.99 5.74
N PHE A 42 -3.33 6.87 5.05
CA PHE A 42 -4.28 5.86 5.50
C PHE A 42 -3.85 5.19 6.82
N TYR A 43 -2.56 4.89 6.97
CA TYR A 43 -2.02 4.25 8.17
C TYR A 43 -2.29 5.09 9.42
N PHE A 44 -2.06 6.41 9.34
CA PHE A 44 -2.24 7.31 10.48
C PHE A 44 -3.66 7.88 10.61
N SER A 45 -4.47 7.92 9.54
CA SER A 45 -5.80 8.57 9.58
C SER A 45 -6.98 7.64 9.36
N GLY A 46 -6.78 6.44 8.84
CA GLY A 46 -7.84 5.51 8.43
C GLY A 46 -8.52 5.87 7.10
N THR A 47 -8.14 6.97 6.44
CA THR A 47 -8.65 7.34 5.11
C THR A 47 -7.53 7.46 4.08
N ALA A 48 -7.80 7.00 2.86
CA ALA A 48 -6.95 7.19 1.69
C ALA A 48 -7.52 8.26 0.74
N GLN A 49 -8.43 9.12 1.21
CA GLN A 49 -8.97 10.19 0.36
C GLN A 49 -7.91 11.20 -0.05
N ASN A 50 -8.26 12.04 -1.03
CA ASN A 50 -7.38 13.11 -1.47
C ASN A 50 -7.24 14.16 -0.37
N GLY A 51 -6.13 14.08 0.35
CA GLY A 51 -5.86 14.88 1.54
C GLY A 51 -4.41 14.81 1.98
N PHE A 52 -4.14 15.48 3.09
CA PHE A 52 -2.85 15.61 3.73
C PHE A 52 -3.03 15.46 5.23
N LEU A 53 -2.04 14.95 5.93
CA LEU A 53 -2.07 14.86 7.39
C LEU A 53 -0.87 15.57 7.96
N TYR A 54 -1.09 16.46 8.91
CA TYR A 54 -0.05 17.04 9.72
C TYR A 54 -0.09 16.40 11.11
N ILE A 55 1.03 15.84 11.55
CA ILE A 55 1.18 15.26 12.88
C ILE A 55 2.22 16.11 13.62
N PRO A 56 1.84 16.93 14.61
CA PRO A 56 2.82 17.62 15.47
C PRO A 56 3.51 16.61 16.39
N SER A 57 4.70 16.93 16.89
CA SER A 57 5.36 16.15 17.95
C SER A 57 4.52 16.07 19.22
N GLU A 58 3.78 17.13 19.53
CA GLU A 58 2.87 17.21 20.68
C GLU A 58 1.51 17.78 20.26
N GLY A 59 0.43 17.22 20.81
CA GLY A 59 -0.93 17.66 20.55
C GLY A 59 -1.64 16.87 19.44
N ALA A 60 -2.78 17.41 18.98
CA ALA A 60 -3.68 16.70 18.08
C ALA A 60 -3.27 16.84 16.61
N PRO A 61 -3.31 15.75 15.82
CA PRO A 61 -3.06 15.79 14.37
C PRO A 61 -4.16 16.57 13.64
N LEU A 62 -3.84 17.10 12.46
CA LEU A 62 -4.74 17.83 11.58
C LEU A 62 -4.86 17.11 10.23
N LEU A 63 -6.05 16.61 9.92
CA LEU A 63 -6.36 15.93 8.66
C LEU A 63 -7.04 16.90 7.69
N PHE A 64 -6.36 17.23 6.59
CA PHE A 64 -6.85 18.16 5.57
C PHE A 64 -7.42 17.39 4.38
N ILE A 65 -8.66 17.67 3.99
CA ILE A 65 -9.39 16.95 2.94
C ILE A 65 -9.77 17.92 1.82
N LYS A 66 -9.30 17.63 0.60
CA LYS A 66 -9.62 18.46 -0.59
C LYS A 66 -11.05 18.24 -1.10
N GLN A 67 -11.59 17.03 -0.94
CA GLN A 67 -12.86 16.64 -1.55
C GLN A 67 -13.70 15.81 -0.58
N TYR A 68 -15.01 16.08 -0.55
CA TYR A 68 -16.05 15.34 0.19
C TYR A 68 -15.74 14.98 1.65
N LEU A 69 -15.72 16.02 2.49
CA LEU A 69 -15.53 15.90 3.95
C LEU A 69 -16.43 14.85 4.66
N PRO A 70 -17.71 14.64 4.29
CA PRO A 70 -18.56 13.65 4.97
C PRO A 70 -17.99 12.24 4.95
N ARG A 71 -17.36 11.80 3.85
CA ARG A 71 -16.71 10.49 3.78
C ARG A 71 -15.51 10.40 4.71
N ALA A 72 -14.70 11.46 4.80
CA ALA A 72 -13.53 11.45 5.69
C ALA A 72 -13.94 11.31 7.15
N ARG A 73 -15.05 11.93 7.55
CA ARG A 73 -15.64 11.78 8.89
C ARG A 73 -16.18 10.37 9.16
N GLN A 74 -16.64 9.65 8.13
CA GLN A 74 -17.07 8.27 8.27
C GLN A 74 -15.89 7.31 8.39
N GLU A 75 -14.83 7.52 7.60
CA GLU A 75 -13.65 6.63 7.54
C GLU A 75 -12.67 6.86 8.70
N SER A 76 -12.40 8.12 9.06
CA SER A 76 -11.37 8.50 10.03
C SER A 76 -11.91 8.67 11.45
N SER A 77 -11.06 8.47 12.44
CA SER A 77 -11.29 8.84 13.84
C SER A 77 -10.52 10.08 14.28
N ILE A 78 -9.75 10.72 13.38
CA ILE A 78 -9.06 11.98 13.68
C ILE A 78 -10.09 13.05 14.07
N THR A 79 -9.86 13.74 15.18
CA THR A 79 -10.77 14.79 15.67
C THR A 79 -10.81 15.99 14.73
N ASN A 80 -9.64 16.48 14.30
CA ASN A 80 -9.53 17.69 13.50
C ASN A 80 -9.51 17.38 12.00
N ILE A 81 -10.69 17.14 11.43
CA ILE A 81 -10.85 16.95 9.97
C ILE A 81 -11.33 18.24 9.32
N ILE A 82 -10.47 18.84 8.50
CA ILE A 82 -10.63 20.19 7.95
C ILE A 82 -10.75 20.10 6.43
N SER A 83 -11.77 20.74 5.87
CA SER A 83 -11.87 20.86 4.41
C SER A 83 -10.96 21.99 3.92
N ILE A 84 -10.22 21.74 2.85
CA ILE A 84 -9.36 22.74 2.20
C ILE A 84 -9.73 22.88 0.73
N LYS A 85 -9.69 24.11 0.21
CA LYS A 85 -9.82 24.37 -1.23
C LYS A 85 -8.45 24.35 -1.90
N SER A 86 -7.44 24.87 -1.21
CA SER A 86 -6.07 24.92 -1.68
C SER A 86 -5.13 24.34 -0.63
N ILE A 87 -4.09 23.66 -1.09
CA ILE A 87 -3.00 23.22 -0.22
C ILE A 87 -2.26 24.41 0.40
N LYS A 88 -2.31 25.58 -0.25
CA LYS A 88 -1.71 26.82 0.24
C LYS A 88 -2.37 27.34 1.52
N ASP A 89 -3.55 26.84 1.87
CA ASP A 89 -4.29 27.21 3.07
C ASP A 89 -3.72 26.51 4.33
N ILE A 90 -3.01 25.39 4.15
CA ILE A 90 -2.54 24.51 5.24
C ILE A 90 -1.64 25.23 6.25
N PRO A 91 -0.62 26.02 5.87
CA PRO A 91 0.24 26.69 6.86
C PRO A 91 -0.54 27.60 7.82
N GLY A 92 -1.52 28.35 7.29
CA GLY A 92 -2.37 29.22 8.10
C GLY A 92 -3.24 28.42 9.06
N LEU A 93 -3.73 27.26 8.64
CA LEU A 93 -4.50 26.35 9.49
C LEU A 93 -3.62 25.72 10.59
N ILE A 94 -2.41 25.27 10.28
CA ILE A 94 -1.46 24.76 11.28
C ILE A 94 -1.18 25.85 12.33
N ALA A 95 -0.86 27.07 11.89
CA ALA A 95 -0.61 28.19 12.80
C ALA A 95 -1.84 28.53 13.66
N HIS A 96 -3.06 28.46 13.10
CA HIS A 96 -4.29 28.72 13.84
C HIS A 96 -4.55 27.67 14.93
N PHE A 97 -4.38 26.38 14.63
CA PHE A 97 -4.69 25.30 15.57
C PHE A 97 -3.58 25.05 16.60
N LEU A 98 -2.32 25.33 16.26
CA LEU A 98 -1.15 24.94 17.07
C LEU A 98 -0.28 26.12 17.52
N GLY A 99 -0.69 27.36 17.21
CA GLY A 99 0.00 28.57 17.67
C GLY A 99 1.27 28.95 16.90
N GLY A 100 1.63 28.19 15.86
CA GLY A 100 2.79 28.48 15.03
C GLY A 100 3.05 27.41 13.97
N LEU A 101 4.01 27.69 13.09
CA LEU A 101 4.57 26.70 12.17
C LEU A 101 5.76 25.99 12.83
N PRO A 102 6.00 24.72 12.51
CA PRO A 102 7.15 23.98 13.02
C PRO A 102 8.47 24.61 12.51
N SER A 103 9.47 24.66 13.38
CA SER A 103 10.84 25.03 13.02
C SER A 103 11.52 23.87 12.28
N VAL A 104 11.29 22.63 12.71
CA VAL A 104 11.79 21.39 12.09
C VAL A 104 10.61 20.60 11.52
N MET A 105 10.54 20.49 10.19
CA MET A 105 9.44 19.82 9.49
C MET A 105 9.89 18.52 8.82
N GLY A 106 9.28 17.41 9.21
CA GLY A 106 9.49 16.09 8.63
C GLY A 106 8.67 15.82 7.36
N TYR A 107 9.26 15.09 6.41
CA TYR A 107 8.62 14.64 5.16
C TYR A 107 9.03 13.20 4.81
N GLU A 108 8.26 12.58 3.93
CA GLU A 108 8.50 11.23 3.39
C GLU A 108 9.47 11.28 2.20
N LEU A 109 10.74 11.64 2.43
CA LEU A 109 11.70 11.98 1.37
C LEU A 109 12.15 10.79 0.50
N ASP A 110 11.88 9.55 0.90
CA ASP A 110 12.16 8.37 0.07
C ASP A 110 11.16 8.17 -1.08
N VAL A 111 9.97 8.76 -0.99
CA VAL A 111 8.89 8.62 -1.98
C VAL A 111 8.34 9.94 -2.50
N LEU A 112 8.69 11.07 -1.88
CA LEU A 112 8.19 12.36 -2.30
C LEU A 112 8.97 12.89 -3.51
N PRO A 113 8.30 13.19 -4.65
CA PRO A 113 8.97 13.77 -5.80
C PRO A 113 9.64 15.09 -5.44
N VAL A 114 10.83 15.34 -6.00
CA VAL A 114 11.61 16.56 -5.69
C VAL A 114 10.81 17.83 -5.97
N ASN A 115 10.01 17.88 -7.03
CA ASN A 115 9.18 19.05 -7.34
C ASN A 115 8.14 19.33 -6.25
N ASP A 116 7.49 18.29 -5.72
CA ASP A 116 6.50 18.42 -4.64
C ASP A 116 7.18 18.84 -3.34
N PHE A 117 8.33 18.23 -3.01
CA PHE A 117 9.12 18.63 -1.86
C PHE A 117 9.56 20.10 -1.93
N GLN A 118 10.07 20.56 -3.08
CA GLN A 118 10.46 21.96 -3.26
C GLN A 118 9.27 22.92 -3.14
N PHE A 119 8.09 22.50 -3.59
CA PHE A 119 6.85 23.24 -3.38
C PHE A 119 6.51 23.34 -1.89
N TYR A 120 6.52 22.24 -1.14
CA TYR A 120 6.24 22.25 0.30
C TYR A 120 7.27 23.04 1.10
N LYS A 121 8.55 22.92 0.74
CA LYS A 121 9.63 23.69 1.37
C LYS A 121 9.37 25.19 1.30
N LYS A 122 8.99 25.70 0.12
CA LYS A 122 8.61 27.11 -0.09
C LYS A 122 7.32 27.49 0.61
N LEU A 123 6.37 26.56 0.71
CA LEU A 123 5.07 26.78 1.32
C LEU A 123 5.16 26.93 2.85
N PHE A 124 5.85 26.00 3.52
CA PHE A 124 5.93 25.98 4.99
C PHE A 124 7.03 26.87 5.55
N LYS A 125 8.12 27.11 4.80
CA LYS A 125 9.25 27.96 5.22
C LYS A 125 9.78 27.60 6.63
N ALA A 126 9.75 26.32 6.98
CA ALA A 126 10.37 25.82 8.21
C ALA A 126 11.88 26.10 8.17
N LYS A 127 12.51 26.20 9.34
CA LYS A 127 13.96 26.43 9.44
C LYS A 127 14.73 25.21 8.93
N PHE A 128 14.24 24.01 9.25
CA PHE A 128 14.81 22.73 8.84
C PHE A 128 13.75 21.83 8.22
N HIS A 129 14.16 21.06 7.22
CA HIS A 129 13.33 20.07 6.54
C HIS A 129 14.08 18.73 6.57
N VAL A 130 13.48 17.70 7.15
CA VAL A 130 14.14 16.43 7.44
C VAL A 130 13.34 15.25 6.91
N ASP A 131 14.01 14.12 6.71
CA ASP A 131 13.36 12.86 6.35
C ASP A 131 12.79 12.17 7.59
N VAL A 132 11.54 11.72 7.51
CA VAL A 132 10.89 10.89 8.55
C VAL A 132 10.49 9.51 8.02
N SER A 133 10.84 9.16 6.79
CA SER A 133 10.48 7.88 6.15
C SER A 133 10.92 6.69 7.00
N GLY A 134 12.17 6.70 7.48
CA GLY A 134 12.71 5.65 8.36
C GLY A 134 11.94 5.52 9.69
N LEU A 135 11.46 6.62 10.26
CA LEU A 135 10.68 6.61 11.51
C LEU A 135 9.30 6.00 11.29
N ILE A 136 8.64 6.34 10.18
CA ILE A 136 7.35 5.76 9.80
C ILE A 136 7.49 4.25 9.56
N LEU A 137 8.49 3.84 8.77
CA LEU A 137 8.75 2.44 8.46
C LEU A 137 9.10 1.62 9.71
N LYS A 138 9.88 2.16 10.63
CA LYS A 138 10.16 1.55 11.93
C LYS A 138 8.87 1.31 12.72
N GLY A 139 7.97 2.29 12.75
CA GLY A 139 6.66 2.16 13.39
C GLY A 139 5.79 1.08 12.74
N ARG A 140 5.77 1.03 11.40
CA ARG A 140 5.03 0.02 10.62
C ARG A 140 5.66 -1.37 10.62
N GLY A 141 6.91 -1.49 11.08
CA GLY A 141 7.64 -2.75 11.14
C GLY A 141 6.99 -3.76 12.08
N VAL A 142 6.50 -3.29 13.23
CA VAL A 142 5.86 -4.11 14.27
C VAL A 142 4.35 -3.96 14.23
N LYS A 143 3.64 -5.04 13.94
CA LYS A 143 2.18 -5.04 13.73
C LYS A 143 1.44 -5.16 15.06
N SER A 144 0.35 -4.44 15.21
CA SER A 144 -0.58 -4.65 16.33
C SER A 144 -1.35 -5.96 16.16
N ALA A 145 -1.98 -6.44 17.24
CA ALA A 145 -2.86 -7.61 17.17
C ALA A 145 -4.01 -7.42 16.17
N TRP A 146 -4.52 -6.19 16.02
CA TRP A 146 -5.57 -5.88 15.06
C TRP A 146 -5.06 -5.93 13.62
N GLU A 147 -3.85 -5.42 13.36
CA GLU A 147 -3.22 -5.49 12.04
C GLU A 147 -2.94 -6.94 11.62
N ILE A 148 -2.44 -7.76 12.55
CA ILE A 148 -2.23 -9.20 12.33
C ILE A 148 -3.54 -9.88 11.94
N GLN A 149 -4.65 -9.59 12.64
CA GLN A 149 -5.97 -10.11 12.26
C GLN A 149 -6.37 -9.69 10.84
N GLN A 150 -6.08 -8.45 10.42
CA GLN A 150 -6.38 -8.04 9.04
C GLN A 150 -5.53 -8.78 8.00
N MET A 151 -4.26 -9.04 8.33
CA MET A 151 -3.38 -9.87 7.50
C MET A 151 -3.89 -11.32 7.40
N GLU A 152 -4.36 -11.90 8.51
CA GLU A 152 -4.96 -13.25 8.50
C GLU A 152 -6.24 -13.33 7.65
N VAL A 153 -7.10 -12.30 7.70
CA VAL A 153 -8.29 -12.22 6.84
C VAL A 153 -7.87 -12.16 5.37
N THR A 154 -6.83 -11.38 5.05
CA THR A 154 -6.27 -11.27 3.69
C THR A 154 -5.70 -12.62 3.24
N ALA A 155 -4.97 -13.32 4.11
CA ALA A 155 -4.43 -14.65 3.82
C ALA A 155 -5.54 -15.68 3.56
N ARG A 156 -6.66 -15.65 4.31
CA ARG A 156 -7.82 -16.53 4.04
C ARG A 156 -8.47 -16.26 2.69
N MET A 157 -8.53 -14.99 2.27
CA MET A 157 -9.00 -14.63 0.93
C MET A 157 -8.06 -15.21 -0.13
N THR A 158 -6.74 -15.06 0.02
CA THR A 158 -5.73 -15.60 -0.90
C THR A 158 -5.78 -17.12 -0.97
N ALA A 159 -5.93 -17.81 0.17
CA ALA A 159 -6.07 -19.27 0.21
C ALA A 159 -7.25 -19.77 -0.65
N ARG A 160 -8.42 -19.13 -0.53
CA ARG A 160 -9.59 -19.46 -1.38
C ARG A 160 -9.32 -19.21 -2.86
N THR A 161 -8.53 -18.19 -3.17
CA THR A 161 -8.13 -17.92 -4.54
C THR A 161 -7.23 -19.02 -5.09
N PHE A 162 -6.26 -19.51 -4.32
CA PHE A 162 -5.44 -20.67 -4.73
C PHE A 162 -6.27 -21.96 -4.87
N GLU A 163 -7.26 -22.18 -4.01
CA GLU A 163 -8.22 -23.29 -4.16
C GLU A 163 -8.96 -23.20 -5.49
N TYR A 164 -9.50 -22.03 -5.83
CA TYR A 164 -10.14 -21.80 -7.12
C TYR A 164 -9.19 -22.01 -8.30
N MET A 165 -7.96 -21.50 -8.21
CA MET A 165 -6.95 -21.68 -9.26
C MET A 165 -6.63 -23.15 -9.51
N ARG A 166 -6.51 -23.96 -8.45
CA ARG A 166 -6.35 -25.41 -8.56
C ARG A 166 -7.49 -26.04 -9.34
N ASP A 167 -8.73 -25.62 -9.07
CA ASP A 167 -9.92 -26.24 -9.64
C ASP A 167 -10.13 -25.88 -11.13
N VAL A 168 -9.66 -24.70 -11.56
CA VAL A 168 -9.80 -24.24 -12.95
C VAL A 168 -8.57 -24.48 -13.82
N LEU A 169 -7.46 -24.91 -13.23
CA LEU A 169 -6.22 -25.22 -13.93
C LEU A 169 -6.45 -26.35 -14.95
N ARG A 170 -6.08 -26.10 -16.22
CA ARG A 170 -6.22 -27.06 -17.31
C ARG A 170 -5.18 -26.79 -18.40
N PRO A 171 -4.79 -27.80 -19.19
CA PRO A 171 -3.82 -27.60 -20.26
C PRO A 171 -4.42 -26.75 -21.39
N GLY A 172 -3.54 -26.07 -22.13
CA GLY A 172 -3.91 -25.34 -23.35
C GLY A 172 -4.36 -23.90 -23.14
N ILE A 173 -4.77 -23.49 -21.94
CA ILE A 173 -4.92 -22.05 -21.61
C ILE A 173 -3.53 -21.41 -21.49
N THR A 174 -3.43 -20.14 -21.84
CA THR A 174 -2.22 -19.36 -21.65
C THR A 174 -2.01 -19.01 -20.18
N GLU A 175 -0.76 -18.74 -19.80
CA GLU A 175 -0.43 -18.17 -18.49
C GLU A 175 -1.28 -16.93 -18.21
N MET A 176 -1.42 -16.05 -19.20
CA MET A 176 -2.22 -14.82 -19.08
C MET A 176 -3.71 -15.10 -18.85
N GLU A 177 -4.32 -16.02 -19.61
CA GLU A 177 -5.71 -16.42 -19.38
C GLU A 177 -5.89 -16.99 -17.97
N PHE A 178 -4.96 -17.81 -17.48
CA PHE A 178 -5.03 -18.38 -16.15
C PHE A 178 -4.89 -17.31 -15.06
N ALA A 179 -3.98 -16.34 -15.24
CA ALA A 179 -3.84 -15.20 -14.35
C ALA A 179 -5.08 -14.29 -14.36
N GLY A 180 -5.74 -14.12 -15.50
CA GLY A 180 -7.01 -13.40 -15.61
C GLY A 180 -8.15 -14.07 -14.82
N LEU A 181 -8.19 -15.41 -14.81
CA LEU A 181 -9.16 -16.16 -13.99
C LEU A 181 -8.95 -15.91 -12.50
N PHE A 182 -7.69 -15.87 -12.05
CA PHE A 182 -7.30 -15.47 -10.68
C PHE A 182 -7.88 -14.10 -10.33
N GLU A 183 -7.56 -13.08 -11.14
CA GLU A 183 -7.88 -11.69 -10.83
C GLU A 183 -9.40 -11.49 -10.77
N ALA A 184 -10.13 -12.10 -11.73
CA ALA A 184 -11.58 -12.06 -11.75
C ALA A 184 -12.19 -12.66 -10.48
N PHE A 185 -11.76 -13.87 -10.09
CA PHE A 185 -12.27 -14.53 -8.90
C PHE A 185 -11.91 -13.76 -7.62
N ALA A 186 -10.65 -13.38 -7.45
CA ALA A 186 -10.16 -12.68 -6.25
C ALA A 186 -10.95 -11.38 -6.00
N ARG A 187 -11.30 -10.64 -7.07
CA ARG A 187 -12.14 -9.43 -6.97
C ARG A 187 -13.55 -9.72 -6.47
N THR A 188 -14.14 -10.86 -6.84
CA THR A 188 -15.48 -11.23 -6.32
C THR A 188 -15.49 -11.45 -4.81
N ILE A 189 -14.33 -11.72 -4.20
CA ILE A 189 -14.16 -11.95 -2.78
C ILE A 189 -13.38 -10.84 -2.06
N GLY A 190 -13.21 -9.67 -2.68
CA GLY A 190 -12.74 -8.45 -2.00
C GLY A 190 -11.33 -7.97 -2.38
N HIS A 191 -10.64 -8.63 -3.32
CA HIS A 191 -9.31 -8.18 -3.76
C HIS A 191 -9.34 -6.73 -4.28
N GLY A 192 -8.43 -5.90 -3.75
CA GLY A 192 -8.33 -4.48 -4.06
C GLY A 192 -7.79 -4.17 -5.47
N GLY A 193 -7.19 -5.15 -6.15
CA GLY A 193 -6.84 -5.05 -7.56
C GLY A 193 -5.61 -4.22 -7.90
N SER A 194 -4.89 -3.72 -6.88
CA SER A 194 -3.68 -2.94 -7.06
C SER A 194 -2.81 -3.05 -5.81
N LEU A 195 -1.58 -3.52 -6.00
CA LEU A 195 -0.56 -3.54 -4.96
C LEU A 195 0.04 -2.15 -4.80
N ARG A 196 0.09 -1.66 -3.57
CA ARG A 196 0.74 -0.39 -3.22
C ARG A 196 2.21 -0.62 -2.83
N VAL A 197 3.15 -0.22 -3.68
CA VAL A 197 4.59 -0.35 -3.39
C VAL A 197 5.17 0.99 -2.92
N ARG A 198 6.15 0.93 -2.00
CA ARG A 198 6.91 2.09 -1.52
C ARG A 198 8.26 2.20 -2.25
N ASN A 199 8.21 2.36 -3.56
CA ASN A 199 9.36 2.61 -4.42
C ASN A 199 8.85 3.25 -5.72
N TYR A 200 9.55 4.25 -6.26
CA TYR A 200 9.07 5.01 -7.43
C TYR A 200 9.28 4.29 -8.77
N GLN A 201 10.16 3.28 -8.82
CA GLN A 201 10.43 2.46 -10.01
C GLN A 201 9.72 1.10 -9.94
N THR A 202 9.45 0.59 -8.75
CA THR A 202 8.82 -0.72 -8.60
C THR A 202 7.33 -0.64 -8.91
N GLU A 203 6.92 -1.39 -9.92
CA GLU A 203 5.52 -1.67 -10.20
C GLU A 203 5.11 -2.97 -9.46
N GLY A 204 3.96 -2.93 -8.77
CA GLY A 204 3.44 -4.09 -8.06
C GLY A 204 2.58 -4.96 -8.97
N TYR A 205 3.13 -6.07 -9.46
CA TYR A 205 2.44 -7.03 -10.34
C TYR A 205 1.86 -8.20 -9.54
N PRO A 206 0.53 -8.36 -9.46
CA PRO A 206 -0.09 -9.43 -8.67
C PRO A 206 -0.27 -10.76 -9.42
N TRP A 207 0.25 -10.93 -10.64
CA TRP A 207 -0.13 -12.02 -11.56
C TRP A 207 1.05 -12.82 -12.15
N HIS A 208 2.00 -13.26 -11.33
CA HIS A 208 3.06 -14.13 -11.82
C HIS A 208 2.55 -15.57 -11.97
N VAL A 209 2.24 -15.94 -13.21
CA VAL A 209 1.94 -17.33 -13.59
C VAL A 209 2.97 -17.74 -14.61
N LEU A 210 3.95 -18.56 -14.20
CA LEU A 210 5.12 -18.89 -15.01
C LEU A 210 5.26 -20.41 -15.12
N SER A 211 5.27 -20.94 -16.33
CA SER A 211 5.23 -22.38 -16.61
C SER A 211 6.45 -22.87 -17.41
N GLY A 212 7.06 -23.95 -16.94
CA GLY A 212 8.25 -24.54 -17.57
C GLY A 212 9.36 -23.51 -17.77
N LYS A 213 9.74 -23.26 -19.02
CA LYS A 213 10.85 -22.35 -19.37
C LYS A 213 10.67 -20.90 -18.88
N THR A 214 9.45 -20.39 -18.76
CA THR A 214 9.20 -18.98 -18.40
C THR A 214 9.44 -18.73 -16.91
N GLY A 215 9.34 -19.79 -16.08
CA GLY A 215 9.67 -19.72 -14.65
C GLY A 215 11.15 -19.48 -14.34
N GLY A 216 12.03 -19.71 -15.32
CA GLY A 216 13.47 -19.44 -15.20
C GLY A 216 13.95 -18.18 -15.91
N MET A 217 13.04 -17.29 -16.35
CA MET A 217 13.41 -16.07 -17.08
C MET A 217 13.63 -14.89 -16.13
N PRO A 218 14.86 -14.37 -16.02
CA PRO A 218 15.12 -13.09 -15.35
C PRO A 218 14.84 -11.90 -16.28
N GLY A 219 14.78 -10.68 -15.74
CA GLY A 219 14.77 -9.49 -16.59
C GLY A 219 14.39 -8.19 -15.88
N LEU A 220 13.16 -8.11 -15.37
CA LEU A 220 12.62 -6.86 -14.79
C LEU A 220 12.79 -6.79 -13.28
N LEU A 221 12.46 -7.88 -12.59
CA LEU A 221 12.53 -7.95 -11.14
C LEU A 221 13.93 -8.35 -10.70
N ASP A 222 14.36 -7.83 -9.55
CA ASP A 222 15.49 -8.39 -8.80
C ASP A 222 15.06 -9.71 -8.13
N SER A 223 14.73 -10.69 -8.98
CA SER A 223 14.15 -11.98 -8.65
C SER A 223 14.65 -13.02 -9.68
N PRO A 224 14.86 -14.28 -9.29
CA PRO A 224 15.24 -15.34 -10.21
C PRO A 224 14.17 -15.62 -11.29
N ALA A 225 12.95 -15.13 -11.10
CA ALA A 225 11.85 -15.31 -12.03
C ALA A 225 11.07 -14.00 -12.21
N SER A 226 11.11 -13.47 -13.44
CA SER A 226 10.32 -12.34 -13.90
C SER A 226 9.24 -12.80 -14.88
N GLY A 227 9.50 -13.78 -15.73
CA GLY A 227 8.58 -14.21 -16.78
C GLY A 227 8.74 -13.45 -18.10
N GLU A 228 7.92 -13.81 -19.10
CA GLU A 228 7.93 -13.18 -20.43
C GLU A 228 7.19 -11.83 -20.44
N GLY A 229 6.12 -11.70 -19.65
CA GLY A 229 5.18 -10.59 -19.73
C GLY A 229 4.45 -10.48 -21.07
N THR A 230 3.86 -9.31 -21.34
CA THR A 230 3.05 -9.10 -22.56
C THR A 230 3.79 -8.39 -23.68
N SER A 231 4.83 -7.63 -23.35
CA SER A 231 5.60 -6.83 -24.31
C SER A 231 6.85 -6.26 -23.64
N ALA A 232 7.72 -5.59 -24.40
CA ALA A 232 8.83 -4.83 -23.82
C ALA A 232 8.39 -3.69 -22.88
N ALA A 233 7.14 -3.22 -23.00
CA ALA A 233 6.56 -2.23 -22.08
C ALA A 233 6.08 -2.86 -20.76
N PHE A 234 5.83 -4.17 -20.74
CA PHE A 234 5.41 -4.94 -19.57
C PHE A 234 6.12 -6.31 -19.58
N PRO A 235 7.45 -6.35 -19.33
CA PRO A 235 8.30 -7.52 -19.56
C PRO A 235 8.36 -8.45 -18.33
N VAL A 236 7.21 -8.69 -17.69
CA VAL A 236 7.11 -9.39 -16.41
C VAL A 236 5.74 -10.06 -16.23
N GLY A 237 5.72 -11.12 -15.44
CA GLY A 237 4.55 -11.92 -15.13
C GLY A 237 4.19 -12.89 -16.26
N ALA A 238 2.91 -13.29 -16.23
CA ALA A 238 2.32 -14.21 -17.19
C ALA A 238 2.49 -13.74 -18.64
N GLY A 239 2.79 -14.68 -19.55
CA GLY A 239 2.87 -14.44 -20.99
C GLY A 239 1.80 -15.17 -21.80
N TYR A 240 2.08 -15.36 -23.09
CA TYR A 240 1.21 -16.08 -24.03
C TYR A 240 1.57 -17.57 -24.16
N LYS A 241 2.57 -18.05 -23.39
CA LYS A 241 2.88 -19.48 -23.33
C LYS A 241 1.65 -20.23 -22.84
N ARG A 242 1.31 -21.32 -23.54
CA ARG A 242 0.26 -22.25 -23.11
C ARG A 242 0.79 -23.17 -22.01
N LEU A 243 -0.05 -23.41 -21.00
CA LEU A 243 0.20 -24.38 -19.95
C LEU A 243 0.16 -25.80 -20.52
N CYS A 244 1.20 -26.58 -20.23
CA CYS A 244 1.33 -27.96 -20.65
C CYS A 244 1.18 -28.94 -19.48
N THR A 245 0.92 -30.19 -19.80
CA THR A 245 1.04 -31.28 -18.83
C THR A 245 2.51 -31.57 -18.53
N ASN A 246 2.78 -32.05 -17.32
CA ASN A 246 4.10 -32.51 -16.90
C ASN A 246 5.21 -31.44 -16.89
N GLU A 247 4.86 -30.21 -16.54
CA GLU A 247 5.81 -29.12 -16.31
C GLU A 247 5.46 -28.37 -15.01
N PRO A 248 6.45 -27.76 -14.34
CA PRO A 248 6.20 -26.90 -13.20
C PRO A 248 5.45 -25.63 -13.63
N ILE A 249 4.45 -25.24 -12.84
CA ILE A 249 3.71 -23.99 -13.01
C ILE A 249 3.83 -23.22 -11.70
N MET A 250 4.71 -22.22 -11.66
CA MET A 250 4.83 -21.32 -10.53
C MET A 250 3.74 -20.27 -10.58
N VAL A 251 3.02 -20.14 -9.48
CA VAL A 251 1.98 -19.14 -9.27
C VAL A 251 2.39 -18.29 -8.08
N ASP A 252 2.73 -17.04 -8.33
CA ASP A 252 3.14 -16.05 -7.34
C ASP A 252 2.17 -14.86 -7.41
N LEU A 253 1.45 -14.65 -6.30
CA LEU A 253 0.31 -13.75 -6.25
C LEU A 253 0.42 -12.77 -5.09
N GLY A 254 0.33 -11.49 -5.43
CA GLY A 254 0.08 -10.44 -4.47
C GLY A 254 -1.42 -10.16 -4.34
N SER A 255 -1.95 -10.29 -3.14
CA SER A 255 -3.35 -9.98 -2.82
C SER A 255 -3.45 -8.78 -1.89
N VAL A 256 -4.47 -7.93 -2.08
CA VAL A 256 -4.77 -6.81 -1.16
C VAL A 256 -6.20 -6.91 -0.69
N LEU A 257 -6.43 -6.76 0.62
CA LEU A 257 -7.74 -6.57 1.21
C LEU A 257 -7.65 -5.47 2.28
N ASN A 258 -8.52 -4.46 2.19
CA ASN A 258 -8.59 -3.35 3.15
C ASN A 258 -7.25 -2.62 3.42
N GLY A 259 -6.31 -2.64 2.47
CA GLY A 259 -4.99 -2.02 2.60
C GLY A 259 -3.90 -2.92 3.18
N TYR A 260 -4.23 -4.17 3.55
CA TYR A 260 -3.25 -5.18 3.93
C TYR A 260 -2.93 -6.08 2.76
N HIS A 261 -1.65 -6.37 2.59
CA HIS A 261 -1.15 -7.22 1.53
C HIS A 261 -0.91 -8.63 2.05
N MET A 262 -1.11 -9.61 1.19
CA MET A 262 -0.58 -10.97 1.31
C MET A 262 0.22 -11.28 0.06
N ASP A 263 1.35 -11.96 0.24
CA ASP A 263 2.24 -12.38 -0.82
C ASP A 263 2.46 -13.89 -0.68
N GLU A 264 2.19 -14.64 -1.73
CA GLU A 264 2.19 -16.11 -1.67
C GLU A 264 2.60 -16.73 -3.02
N THR A 265 3.60 -17.59 -2.98
CA THR A 265 4.09 -18.37 -4.12
C THR A 265 3.81 -19.86 -3.93
N ARG A 266 3.28 -20.54 -4.96
CA ARG A 266 3.00 -21.97 -4.98
C ARG A 266 3.41 -22.60 -6.30
N MET A 267 3.75 -23.89 -6.25
CA MET A 267 4.02 -24.71 -7.43
C MET A 267 2.81 -25.60 -7.74
N PHE A 268 2.35 -25.53 -8.97
CA PHE A 268 1.31 -26.36 -9.56
C PHE A 268 1.92 -27.28 -10.63
N ALA A 269 1.21 -28.34 -10.96
CA ALA A 269 1.46 -29.18 -12.12
C ALA A 269 0.15 -29.76 -12.64
N ILE A 270 0.05 -29.92 -13.96
CA ILE A 270 -1.02 -30.71 -14.58
C ILE A 270 -0.44 -32.10 -14.85
N GLY A 271 -0.85 -33.11 -14.08
CA GLY A 271 -0.20 -34.41 -14.07
C GLY A 271 0.87 -34.49 -12.99
N SER A 272 2.15 -34.68 -13.38
CA SER A 272 3.28 -34.70 -12.44
C SER A 272 4.25 -33.53 -12.68
N MET A 273 5.18 -33.29 -11.77
CA MET A 273 6.39 -32.53 -12.12
C MET A 273 7.43 -33.47 -12.77
N PRO A 274 8.34 -32.97 -13.61
CA PRO A 274 9.44 -33.74 -14.19
C PRO A 274 10.37 -34.38 -13.15
#